data_AF-A0A6H1ZVW2-F1
#
_entry.id   AF-A0A6H1ZVW2-F1
#
_cell.length_a   1.000
_cell.length_b   1.000
_cell.length_c   1.000
_cell.angle_alpha   90.00
_cell.angle_beta   90.00
_cell.angle_gamma   90.00
#
_symmetry.space_group_name_H-M   'P 1'
#
loop_
_entity.id
_entity.type
_entity.pdbx_description
1 polymer ?
#
loop_
_entity_poly.entity_id
_entity_poly.type
_entity_poly.pdbx_seq_one_letter_code
_entity_poly.pdbx_strand_id
1 'polypeptide(L)' 'MAIRTREEQREERRRYEGDVVYDVWRNGGNPDRVNVERIEEHFYRGDDCDSATRDELRHQRLKREGEGEGEEQCRP' A
#
# COMPACT_ATOMS: atom_id res chain seq x y z
N MET A 1 28.09 -9.17 14.20
CA MET A 1 26.81 -8.81 13.56
C MET A 1 27.00 -7.47 12.90
N ALA A 2 26.98 -7.40 11.56
CA ALA A 2 27.11 -6.12 10.87
C ALA A 2 25.87 -5.27 11.15
N ILE A 3 26.06 -4.09 11.75
CA ILE A 3 25.00 -3.11 11.92
C ILE A 3 24.71 -2.58 10.51
N ARG A 4 23.58 -2.99 9.91
CA ARG A 4 23.12 -2.38 8.65
C ARG A 4 23.04 -0.88 8.87
N THR A 5 23.67 -0.12 8.00
CA THR A 5 23.67 1.34 8.09
C THR A 5 22.24 1.86 7.90
N ARG A 6 21.92 3.00 8.51
CA ARG A 6 20.61 3.67 8.34
C ARG A 6 20.29 3.94 6.86
N GLU A 7 21.32 4.10 6.03
CA GLU A 7 21.17 4.33 4.59
C GLU A 7 20.77 3.07 3.84
N GLU A 8 21.37 1.92 4.15
CA GLU A 8 21.00 0.62 3.58
C GLU A 8 19.53 0.26 3.90
N GLN A 9 19.10 0.48 5.14
CA GLN A 9 17.70 0.27 5.55
C GLN A 9 16.73 1.16 4.76
N ARG A 10 17.14 2.40 4.45
CA ARG A 10 16.32 3.35 3.69
C ARG A 10 16.23 2.96 2.22
N GLU A 11 17.31 2.44 1.65
CA GLU A 11 17.33 1.97 0.26
C GLU A 11 16.53 0.67 0.10
N GLU A 12 16.68 -0.28 1.02
CA GLU A 12 15.91 -1.52 1.05
C GLU A 12 14.40 -1.22 1.14
N ARG A 13 14.00 -0.29 2.01
CA ARG A 13 12.61 0.15 2.12
C ARG A 13 12.08 0.80 0.83
N ARG A 14 12.89 1.62 0.16
CA ARG A 14 12.48 2.25 -1.12
C ARG A 14 12.29 1.24 -2.23
N ARG A 15 13.12 0.20 -2.28
CA ARG A 15 12.97 -0.90 -3.25
C ARG A 15 11.69 -1.69 -2.95
N TYR A 16 11.50 -2.06 -1.69
CA TYR A 16 10.28 -2.72 -1.23
C TYR A 16 9.01 -1.94 -1.58
N GLU A 17 9.00 -0.63 -1.32
CA GLU A 17 7.89 0.26 -1.68
C GLU A 17 7.64 0.29 -3.18
N GLY A 18 8.71 0.42 -3.99
CA GLY A 18 8.60 0.41 -5.45
C GLY A 18 8.03 -0.91 -5.99
N ASP A 19 8.44 -2.04 -5.44
CA ASP A 19 7.96 -3.37 -5.83
C ASP A 19 6.47 -3.53 -5.52
N VAL A 20 6.03 -3.14 -4.31
CA VAL A 20 4.61 -3.21 -3.94
C VAL A 20 3.75 -2.28 -4.82
N VAL A 21 4.19 -1.04 -5.06
CA VAL A 21 3.47 -0.11 -5.94
C VAL A 21 3.36 -0.66 -7.37
N TYR A 22 4.45 -1.23 -7.89
CA TYR A 22 4.46 -1.87 -9.19
C TYR A 22 3.49 -3.05 -9.25
N ASP A 23 3.49 -3.91 -8.23
CA ASP A 23 2.63 -5.08 -8.18
C ASP A 23 1.15 -4.69 -8.01
N VAL A 24 0.84 -3.66 -7.23
CA VAL A 24 -0.53 -3.11 -7.15
C VAL A 24 -1.01 -2.67 -8.53
N TRP A 25 -0.20 -1.89 -9.26
CA TRP A 25 -0.54 -1.46 -10.62
C TRP A 25 -0.69 -2.65 -11.59
N ARG A 26 0.25 -3.59 -11.56
CA ARG A 26 0.25 -4.80 -12.39
C ARG A 26 -0.99 -5.66 -12.16
N ASN A 27 -1.49 -5.72 -10.92
CA ASN A 27 -2.68 -6.47 -10.54
C ASN A 27 -4.00 -5.67 -10.71
N GLY A 28 -3.95 -4.50 -11.35
CA GLY A 28 -5.13 -3.68 -11.67
C GLY A 28 -5.62 -2.81 -10.51
N GLY A 29 -4.81 -2.62 -9.48
CA GLY A 29 -5.04 -1.61 -8.45
C GLY A 29 -4.63 -0.20 -8.90
N ASN A 30 -4.94 0.79 -8.07
CA ASN A 30 -4.54 2.16 -8.30
C ASN A 30 -3.23 2.45 -7.53
N PRO A 31 -2.09 2.69 -8.21
CA PRO A 31 -0.83 3.02 -7.55
C PRO A 31 -0.90 4.34 -6.76
N ASP A 32 -1.74 5.30 -7.16
CA ASP A 32 -1.92 6.58 -6.44
C ASP A 32 -2.71 6.42 -5.12
N ARG A 33 -3.41 5.30 -4.93
CA ARG A 33 -4.15 5.01 -3.69
C ARG A 33 -3.33 4.21 -2.68
N VAL A 34 -2.11 3.80 -3.04
CA VAL A 34 -1.23 3.01 -2.19
C VAL A 34 -0.87 3.77 -0.91
N ASN A 35 -1.05 3.13 0.24
CA ASN A 35 -0.68 3.72 1.53
C ASN A 35 0.75 3.34 1.94
N VAL A 36 1.67 4.30 1.80
CA VAL A 36 3.10 4.12 2.10
C VAL A 36 3.36 3.79 3.58
N GLU A 37 2.59 4.35 4.52
CA GLU A 37 2.75 4.06 5.95
C GLU A 37 2.45 2.58 6.26
N ARG A 38 1.49 2.00 5.56
CA ARG A 38 1.15 0.58 5.70
C ARG A 38 2.21 -0.33 5.07
N ILE A 39 2.71 0.05 3.90
CA ILE A 39 3.85 -0.64 3.27
C ILE A 39 5.05 -0.63 4.22
N GLU A 40 5.31 0.51 4.88
CA GLU A 40 6.38 0.61 5.86
C GLU A 40 6.15 -0.30 7.08
N GLU A 41 4.92 -0.46 7.54
CA GLU A 41 4.58 -1.43 8.59
C GLU A 41 4.87 -2.87 8.14
N HIS A 42 4.48 -3.25 6.92
CA HIS A 42 4.80 -4.57 6.35
C HIS A 42 6.31 -4.80 6.25
N PHE A 43 7.06 -3.78 5.83
CA PHE A 43 8.51 -3.83 5.75
C PHE A 43 9.15 -4.09 7.13
N TYR A 44 8.74 -3.37 8.18
CA TYR A 44 9.28 -3.61 9.53
C TYR A 44 8.81 -4.92 10.16
N ARG A 45 7.62 -5.41 9.79
CA ARG A 45 7.13 -6.73 10.19
C ARG A 45 7.91 -7.87 9.52
N GLY A 46 8.55 -7.59 8.38
CA GLY A 46 9.29 -8.56 7.59
C GLY A 46 8.42 -9.37 6.62
N ASP A 47 7.27 -8.81 6.22
CA ASP A 47 6.39 -9.45 5.25
C ASP A 47 6.91 -9.31 3.82
N ASP A 48 6.56 -10.27 2.97
CA ASP A 48 6.86 -10.21 1.55
C ASP A 48 5.99 -9.19 0.79
N CYS A 49 6.45 -8.77 -0.39
CA CYS A 49 5.75 -7.78 -1.23
C CYS A 49 4.39 -8.27 -1.72
N ASP A 50 4.19 -9.59 -1.93
CA ASP A 50 2.91 -10.13 -2.40
C ASP A 50 1.84 -10.00 -1.31
N SER A 51 2.21 -10.25 -0.05
CA SER A 51 1.37 -10.08 1.13
C SER A 51 0.93 -8.62 1.30
N ALA A 52 1.88 -7.68 1.21
CA ALA A 52 1.58 -6.25 1.26
C ALA A 52 0.68 -5.79 0.09
N THR A 53 0.97 -6.27 -1.13
CA THR A 53 0.17 -5.98 -2.32
C THR A 53 -1.27 -6.47 -2.18
N ARG A 54 -1.47 -7.70 -1.68
CA ARG A 54 -2.80 -8.27 -1.51
C ARG A 54 -3.61 -7.51 -0.48
N ASP A 55 -2.98 -7.08 0.60
CA ASP A 55 -3.64 -6.26 1.62
C ASP A 55 -4.04 -4.89 1.05
N GLU A 56 -3.14 -4.23 0.33
CA GLU A 56 -3.42 -2.93 -0.31
C GLU A 56 -4.58 -3.04 -1.31
N LEU A 57 -4.57 -4.04 -2.20
CA LEU A 57 -5.67 -4.28 -3.14
C LEU A 57 -7.00 -4.55 -2.43
N ARG A 58 -6.99 -5.28 -1.32
CA ARG A 58 -8.20 -5.52 -0.51
C ARG A 58 -8.73 -4.20 0.06
N HIS A 59 -7.86 -3.34 0.56
CA HIS A 59 -8.25 -2.04 1.09
C HIS A 59 -8.77 -1.09 0.03
N GLN A 60 -8.21 -1.10 -1.19
CA GLN A 60 -8.73 -0.31 -2.29
C GLN A 60 -10.14 -0.74 -2.71
N ARG A 61 -10.44 -2.05 -2.64
CA ARG A 61 -11.78 -2.58 -2.89
C ARG A 61 -12.77 -2.12 -1.83
N LEU A 62 -12.41 -2.26 -0.54
CA LEU A 62 -13.24 -1.81 0.57
C LEU A 62 -13.56 -0.31 0.51
N LYS A 63 -12.56 0.52 0.15
CA LYS A 63 -12.76 1.97 0.05
C LYS A 63 -13.73 2.33 -1.08
N ARG A 64 -13.73 1.57 -2.19
CA ARG A 64 -14.65 1.78 -3.30
C ARG A 64 -16.10 1.42 -2.96
N GLU A 65 -16.31 0.46 -2.08
CA GLU A 65 -17.65 0.02 -1.66
C GLU A 65 -18.28 0.97 -0.62
N GLY A 66 -17.48 1.71 0.15
CA GLY A 66 -17.96 2.72 1.11
C GLY A 66 -18.26 4.10 0.53
N GLU A 67 -17.90 4.37 -0.73
CA GLU A 67 -18.14 5.65 -1.42
C GLU A 67 -19.47 5.65 -2.21
N GLY A 68 -20.34 4.65 -2.00
CA GLY A 68 -21.63 4.47 -2.70
C GLY A 68 -22.89 4.99 -1.97
N GLU A 69 -22.77 5.60 -0.79
CA GLU A 69 -23.90 6.15 -0.03
C GLU A 69 -23.60 7.62 0.36
N GLY A 70 -23.95 8.58 -0.50
CA GLY A 70 -23.66 9.99 -0.20
C GLY A 70 -24.26 11.07 -1.09
N GLU A 71 -25.12 10.73 -2.06
CA GLU A 71 -25.71 11.74 -2.95
C GLU A 71 -27.22 11.56 -3.09
N GLU A 72 -27.99 12.01 -2.09
CA GLU A 72 -29.30 12.63 -2.35
C GLU A 72 -29.74 13.48 -1.13
N GLN A 73 -29.09 14.63 -0.94
CA GLN A 73 -29.74 15.73 -0.22
C GLN A 73 -30.59 16.50 -1.22
N CYS A 74 -31.82 16.06 -1.44
CA CYS A 74 -32.88 16.95 -1.91
C CYS A 74 -33.06 18.06 -0.87
N ARG A 75 -32.40 19.20 -1.11
CA ARG A 75 -32.67 20.45 -0.39
C ARG A 75 -34.08 20.92 -0.73
N PRO A 76 -34.77 21.58 0.25
CA PRO A 76 -36.20 21.84 0.22
C PRO A 76 -36.66 22.77 -0.91
#